data_AF-A0A3C0GLQ2-F1
#
_entry.id   AF-A0A3C0GLQ2-F1
#
_cell.length_a   1.000
_cell.length_b   1.000
_cell.length_c   1.000
_cell.angle_alpha   90.00
_cell.angle_beta   90.00
_cell.angle_gamma   90.00
#
_symmetry.space_group_name_H-M   'P 1'
#
loop_
_entity.id
_entity.type
_entity.pdbx_description
1 polymer ?
#
loop_
_entity_poly.entity_id
_entity_poly.type
_entity_poly.pdbx_seq_one_letter_code
_entity_poly.pdbx_strand_id
1 'polypeptide(L)'
;ICEERGSGIDKVIFQCEYYQLPAPKFIEGENFTRIILYSYKTLRQMNKDDKTRACYMHAALKYVSGENMTNQTLRERFGIEERNYSIASRIIAMTIQEKLIKDLDPESNSKKHAKYGPYWA
;
A
#
# COMPACT_ATOMS: atom_id res chain seq x y z
N ILE A 1 7.57 -10.28 25.00
CA ILE A 1 6.17 -9.82 24.89
C ILE A 1 5.73 -10.07 23.45
N CYS A 2 4.82 -11.02 23.25
CA CYS A 2 4.23 -11.34 21.94
C CYS A 2 2.74 -11.06 22.03
N GLU A 3 2.18 -10.46 20.99
CA GLU A 3 0.76 -10.12 20.93
C GLU A 3 -0.06 -11.33 20.46
N GLU A 4 -1.13 -11.69 21.16
CA GLU A 4 -1.92 -12.91 20.91
C GLU A 4 -2.63 -12.95 19.54
N ARG A 5 -2.89 -11.78 18.94
CA ARG A 5 -3.66 -11.64 17.69
C ARG A 5 -2.83 -11.49 16.42
N GLY A 6 -1.50 -11.45 16.51
CA GLY A 6 -0.64 -11.24 15.33
C GLY A 6 -0.72 -9.82 14.71
N SER A 7 -1.46 -8.89 15.31
CA SER A 7 -1.64 -7.50 14.81
C SER A 7 -0.39 -6.63 14.88
N GLY A 8 0.70 -7.13 15.45
CA GLY A 8 1.95 -6.38 15.57
C GLY A 8 2.46 -5.89 14.22
N ILE A 9 2.28 -6.69 13.16
CA ILE A 9 2.71 -6.28 11.82
C ILE A 9 1.81 -5.20 11.21
N ASP A 10 0.51 -5.26 11.44
CA ASP A 10 -0.44 -4.23 10.99
C ASP A 10 -0.12 -2.89 11.63
N LYS A 11 0.23 -2.90 12.92
CA LYS A 11 0.69 -1.70 13.64
C LYS A 11 1.98 -1.15 13.03
N VAL A 12 2.95 -1.99 12.70
CA VAL A 12 4.19 -1.55 12.05
C VAL A 12 3.90 -0.92 10.70
N ILE A 13 3.06 -1.55 9.87
CA ILE A 13 2.66 -1.01 8.56
C ILE A 13 1.94 0.33 8.75
N PHE A 14 0.98 0.41 9.66
CA PHE A 14 0.28 1.65 9.98
C PHE A 14 1.24 2.77 10.40
N GLN A 15 2.22 2.49 11.26
CA GLN A 15 3.22 3.48 11.65
C GLN A 15 4.09 3.91 10.47
N CYS A 16 4.47 2.99 9.58
CA CYS A 16 5.17 3.34 8.35
C CYS A 16 4.33 4.29 7.47
N GLU A 17 3.02 4.06 7.33
CA GLU A 17 2.15 4.96 6.57
C GLU A 17 1.95 6.32 7.24
N TYR A 18 1.73 6.32 8.55
CA TYR A 18 1.53 7.53 9.34
C TYR A 18 2.74 8.47 9.26
N TYR A 19 3.96 7.92 9.34
CA TYR A 19 5.19 8.69 9.19
C TYR A 19 5.69 8.80 7.73
N GLN A 20 4.87 8.39 6.75
CA GLN A 20 5.18 8.44 5.31
C GLN A 20 6.53 7.77 4.96
N LEU A 21 6.88 6.72 5.68
CA LEU A 21 8.06 5.91 5.42
C LEU A 21 7.82 4.98 4.22
N PRO A 22 8.87 4.57 3.50
CA PRO A 22 8.76 3.46 2.57
C PRO A 22 8.22 2.23 3.31
N ALA A 23 7.34 1.50 2.63
CA ALA A 23 6.79 0.28 3.18
C ALA A 23 7.89 -0.76 3.46
N PRO A 24 7.79 -1.51 4.59
CA PRO A 24 8.75 -2.54 4.94
C PRO A 24 9.01 -3.50 3.78
N LYS A 25 10.23 -3.99 3.65
CA LYS A 25 10.54 -5.06 2.68
C LYS A 25 10.62 -6.39 3.43
N PHE A 26 9.73 -7.31 3.08
CA PHE A 26 9.75 -8.69 3.54
C PHE A 26 10.60 -9.51 2.58
N ILE A 27 11.53 -10.28 3.13
CA ILE A 27 12.40 -11.19 2.39
C ILE A 27 12.24 -12.55 3.05
N GLU A 28 11.68 -13.48 2.29
CA GLU A 28 11.61 -14.89 2.66
C GLU A 28 12.96 -15.55 2.38
N GLY A 29 13.52 -16.19 3.39
CA GLY A 29 14.63 -17.12 3.27
C GLY A 29 14.17 -18.51 3.68
N GLU A 30 15.01 -19.53 3.45
CA GLU A 30 14.63 -20.94 3.63
C GLU A 30 14.04 -21.26 5.01
N ASN A 31 14.60 -20.67 6.08
CA ASN A 31 14.17 -20.92 7.48
C ASN A 31 14.01 -19.61 8.27
N PHE A 32 13.89 -18.46 7.59
CA PHE A 32 13.74 -17.17 8.25
C PHE A 32 12.97 -16.17 7.40
N THR A 33 12.39 -15.18 8.06
CA THR A 33 11.86 -13.99 7.40
C THR A 33 12.67 -12.78 7.87
N ARG A 34 13.23 -12.03 6.92
CA ARG A 34 13.90 -10.77 7.19
C ARG A 34 12.99 -9.61 6.80
N ILE A 35 12.81 -8.68 7.73
CA ILE A 35 12.03 -7.46 7.50
C ILE A 35 13.00 -6.28 7.53
N ILE A 36 13.01 -5.49 6.46
CA ILE A 36 13.81 -4.26 6.38
C ILE A 36 12.87 -3.07 6.52
N LEU A 37 13.09 -2.27 7.57
CA LEU A 37 12.48 -0.95 7.73
C LEU A 37 13.39 0.11 7.12
N TYR A 38 12.79 1.09 6.47
CA TYR A 38 13.51 2.18 5.82
C TYR A 38 13.29 3.48 6.58
N SER A 39 14.31 4.34 6.58
CA SER A 39 14.15 5.74 6.96
C SER A 39 13.27 6.46 5.95
N TYR A 40 12.81 7.66 6.33
CA TYR A 40 12.01 8.52 5.46
C TYR A 40 12.67 8.70 4.08
N LYS A 41 11.85 8.60 3.03
CA LYS A 41 12.20 8.95 1.66
C LYS A 41 11.03 9.72 1.06
N THR A 42 11.33 10.77 0.32
CA THR A 42 10.31 11.43 -0.49
C THR A 42 9.80 10.49 -1.60
N LEU A 43 8.58 10.72 -2.09
CA LEU A 43 8.03 9.93 -3.20
C LEU A 43 8.91 9.94 -4.46
N ARG A 44 9.70 11.00 -4.67
CA ARG A 44 10.65 11.10 -5.78
C ARG A 44 11.87 10.18 -5.61
N GLN A 45 12.31 9.96 -4.37
CA GLN A 45 13.42 9.06 -4.04
C GLN A 45 13.02 7.58 -4.05
N MET A 46 11.72 7.27 -3.94
CA MET A 46 11.21 5.90 -4.02
C MET A 46 11.27 5.38 -5.46
N ASN A 47 11.84 4.19 -5.65
CA ASN A 47 11.82 3.50 -6.93
C ASN A 47 10.44 2.86 -7.21
N LYS A 48 10.31 2.12 -8.32
CA LYS A 48 9.06 1.45 -8.70
C LYS A 48 8.61 0.47 -7.62
N ASP A 49 9.50 -0.43 -7.21
CA ASP A 49 9.21 -1.47 -6.20
C ASP A 49 8.84 -0.90 -4.84
N ASP A 50 9.45 0.21 -4.43
CA ASP A 50 9.10 0.92 -3.20
C ASP A 50 7.66 1.44 -3.29
N LYS A 51 7.28 2.04 -4.43
CA LYS A 51 5.93 2.59 -4.66
C LYS A 51 4.87 1.50 -4.75
N THR A 52 5.13 0.40 -5.47
CA THR A 52 4.15 -0.68 -5.64
C THR A 52 4.00 -1.52 -4.38
N ARG A 53 5.11 -1.84 -3.68
CA ARG A 53 5.07 -2.48 -2.37
C ARG A 53 4.31 -1.65 -1.35
N ALA A 54 4.56 -0.34 -1.33
CA ALA A 54 3.79 0.57 -0.54
C ALA A 54 2.31 0.48 -0.95
N CYS A 55 1.96 0.70 -2.21
CA CYS A 55 0.56 0.66 -2.66
C CYS A 55 -0.17 -0.63 -2.23
N TYR A 56 0.50 -1.78 -2.39
CA TYR A 56 0.00 -3.08 -1.93
C TYR A 56 -0.29 -3.11 -0.43
N MET A 57 0.68 -2.71 0.42
CA MET A 57 0.49 -2.73 1.87
C MET A 57 -0.62 -1.80 2.34
N HIS A 58 -0.81 -0.67 1.66
CA HIS A 58 -1.92 0.24 1.95
C HIS A 58 -3.27 -0.41 1.63
N ALA A 59 -3.37 -1.08 0.48
CA ALA A 59 -4.57 -1.83 0.11
C ALA A 59 -4.86 -2.96 1.11
N ALA A 60 -3.84 -3.72 1.49
CA ALA A 60 -3.97 -4.78 2.49
C ALA A 60 -4.41 -4.23 3.85
N LEU A 61 -3.76 -3.17 4.34
CA LEU A 61 -4.09 -2.55 5.63
C LEU A 61 -5.53 -2.02 5.65
N LYS A 62 -5.97 -1.36 4.57
CA LYS A 62 -7.36 -0.90 4.43
C LYS A 62 -8.32 -2.08 4.47
N TYR A 63 -8.07 -3.12 3.67
CA TYR A 63 -8.93 -4.29 3.59
C TYR A 63 -9.09 -5.01 4.93
N VAL A 64 -7.98 -5.29 5.64
CA VAL A 64 -8.05 -5.96 6.96
C VAL A 64 -8.69 -5.07 8.04
N SER A 65 -8.74 -3.75 7.80
CA SER A 65 -9.45 -2.78 8.65
C SER A 65 -10.94 -2.63 8.27
N GLY A 66 -11.45 -3.39 7.29
CA GLY A 66 -12.84 -3.28 6.82
C GLY A 66 -13.09 -2.10 5.87
N GLU A 67 -12.04 -1.46 5.38
CA GLU A 67 -12.07 -0.34 4.44
C GLU A 67 -11.54 -0.74 3.06
N ASN A 68 -11.68 0.14 2.06
CA ASN A 68 -11.11 -0.09 0.73
C ASN A 68 -10.13 1.02 0.38
N MET A 69 -9.05 0.67 -0.33
CA MET A 69 -8.15 1.69 -0.87
C MET A 69 -8.82 2.43 -2.02
N THR A 70 -8.67 3.75 -2.04
CA THR A 70 -9.06 4.60 -3.18
C THR A 70 -7.86 5.45 -3.61
N ASN A 71 -8.01 6.19 -4.71
CA ASN A 71 -7.01 7.20 -5.08
C ASN A 71 -6.78 8.20 -3.94
N GLN A 72 -7.85 8.63 -3.25
CA GLN A 72 -7.77 9.58 -2.15
C GLN A 72 -6.93 9.03 -1.00
N THR A 73 -7.23 7.83 -0.51
CA THR A 73 -6.49 7.27 0.63
C THR A 73 -5.02 7.04 0.28
N LEU A 74 -4.73 6.63 -0.95
CA LEU A 74 -3.35 6.47 -1.41
C LEU A 74 -2.61 7.81 -1.53
N ARG A 75 -3.31 8.89 -1.91
CA ARG A 75 -2.73 10.25 -1.91
C ARG A 75 -2.37 10.69 -0.50
N GLU A 76 -3.28 10.52 0.46
CA GLU A 76 -3.04 10.84 1.87
C GLU A 76 -1.82 10.10 2.40
N ARG A 77 -1.73 8.80 2.09
CA ARG A 77 -0.60 7.93 2.44
C ARG A 77 0.75 8.43 1.92
N PHE A 78 0.80 8.96 0.69
CA PHE A 78 2.04 9.45 0.07
C PHE A 78 2.25 10.97 0.22
N GLY A 79 1.35 11.69 0.90
CA GLY A 79 1.40 13.16 0.96
C GLY A 79 1.24 13.83 -0.41
N ILE A 80 0.47 13.23 -1.32
CA ILE A 80 0.23 13.78 -2.66
C ILE A 80 -0.92 14.78 -2.60
N GLU A 81 -0.66 16.03 -2.98
CA GLU A 81 -1.69 17.07 -3.11
C GLU A 81 -2.82 16.65 -4.06
N GLU A 82 -4.04 17.11 -3.81
CA GLU A 82 -5.24 16.73 -4.57
C GLU A 82 -5.13 17.00 -6.07
N ARG A 83 -4.57 18.15 -6.46
CA ARG A 83 -4.32 18.49 -7.88
C ARG A 83 -3.40 17.49 -8.60
N ASN A 84 -2.62 16.71 -7.85
CA ASN A 84 -1.66 15.74 -8.36
C ASN A 84 -2.19 14.28 -8.31
N TYR A 85 -3.51 14.08 -8.29
CA TYR A 85 -4.15 12.76 -8.25
C TYR A 85 -3.67 11.78 -9.33
N SER A 86 -3.23 12.28 -10.48
CA SER A 86 -2.68 11.48 -11.57
C SER A 86 -1.41 10.71 -11.18
N ILE A 87 -0.65 11.18 -10.18
CA ILE A 87 0.51 10.46 -9.64
C ILE A 87 0.04 9.17 -8.94
N ALA A 88 -0.95 9.27 -8.07
CA ALA A 88 -1.52 8.12 -7.38
C ALA A 88 -2.17 7.13 -8.37
N SER A 89 -2.89 7.62 -9.38
CA SER A 89 -3.48 6.77 -10.43
C SER A 89 -2.43 5.95 -11.19
N ARG A 90 -1.26 6.54 -11.48
CA ARG A 90 -0.16 5.80 -12.13
C ARG A 90 0.42 4.73 -11.21
N ILE A 91 0.57 5.00 -9.92
CA ILE A 91 1.05 4.02 -8.95
C ILE A 91 0.07 2.83 -8.84
N ILE A 92 -1.23 3.11 -8.75
CA ILE A 92 -2.27 2.09 -8.73
C ILE A 92 -2.20 1.23 -9.99
N ALA A 93 -2.14 1.84 -11.17
CA ALA A 93 -2.06 1.12 -12.44
C ALA A 93 -0.81 0.21 -12.51
N MET A 94 0.36 0.71 -12.10
CA MET A 94 1.57 -0.13 -12.02
C MET A 94 1.42 -1.28 -11.04
N THR A 95 0.75 -1.07 -9.91
CA THR A 95 0.56 -2.08 -8.87
C THR A 95 -0.44 -3.17 -9.32
N ILE A 96 -1.46 -2.80 -10.09
CA ILE A 96 -2.37 -3.75 -10.77
C ILE A 96 -1.60 -4.56 -11.82
N GLN A 97 -0.74 -3.92 -12.62
CA GLN A 97 0.09 -4.61 -13.61
C GLN A 97 1.03 -5.65 -12.97
N GLU A 98 1.53 -5.36 -11.77
CA GLU A 98 2.33 -6.29 -10.96
C GLU A 98 1.48 -7.35 -10.23
N LYS A 99 0.16 -7.36 -10.43
CA LYS A 99 -0.80 -8.30 -9.82
C LYS A 99 -0.78 -8.31 -8.29
N LEU A 100 -0.42 -7.18 -7.68
CA LEU A 100 -0.40 -7.05 -6.21
C LEU A 100 -1.76 -6.58 -5.67
N ILE A 101 -2.49 -5.77 -6.45
CA ILE A 101 -3.83 -5.29 -6.11
C ILE A 101 -4.78 -5.53 -7.27
N LYS A 102 -6.09 -5.43 -7.00
CA LYS A 102 -7.14 -5.49 -8.02
C LYS A 102 -8.22 -4.45 -7.79
N ASP A 103 -8.96 -4.15 -8.86
CA ASP A 103 -10.21 -3.41 -8.76
C ASP A 103 -11.27 -4.32 -8.12
N LEU A 104 -11.97 -3.79 -7.12
CA LEU A 104 -13.03 -4.51 -6.41
C LEU A 104 -14.39 -4.38 -7.10
N ASP A 105 -14.53 -3.44 -8.05
CA ASP A 105 -15.75 -3.23 -8.83
C ASP A 105 -15.41 -2.99 -10.31
N PRO A 106 -14.90 -4.01 -11.03
CA PRO A 106 -14.45 -3.88 -12.41
C PRO A 106 -15.57 -3.55 -13.40
N GLU A 107 -16.83 -3.82 -13.05
CA GLU A 107 -18.00 -3.52 -13.88
C GLU A 107 -18.40 -2.03 -13.82
N SER A 108 -17.92 -1.31 -12.79
CA SER A 108 -18.17 0.12 -12.66
C SER A 108 -17.30 0.92 -13.64
N ASN A 109 -17.97 1.57 -14.58
CA ASN A 109 -17.32 2.51 -15.52
C ASN A 109 -16.82 3.80 -14.82
N SER A 110 -17.11 4.00 -13.53
CA SER A 110 -16.75 5.22 -12.80
C SER A 110 -15.40 5.11 -12.09
N LYS A 111 -14.35 5.60 -12.74
CA LYS A 111 -13.01 5.72 -12.14
C LYS A 111 -12.96 6.62 -10.90
N LYS A 112 -13.97 7.48 -10.69
CA LYS A 112 -14.05 8.37 -9.52
C LYS A 112 -14.35 7.60 -8.23
N HIS A 113 -15.08 6.49 -8.34
CA HIS A 113 -15.49 5.68 -7.19
C HIS A 113 -14.80 4.31 -7.15
N ALA A 114 -13.75 4.13 -7.96
CA ALA A 114 -12.98 2.90 -8.01
C ALA A 114 -12.39 2.57 -6.63
N LYS A 115 -12.53 1.31 -6.23
CA LYS A 115 -12.07 0.76 -4.96
C LYS A 115 -11.09 -0.36 -5.26
N TYR A 116 -10.01 -0.39 -4.51
CA TYR A 116 -8.94 -1.35 -4.71
C TYR A 116 -8.70 -2.14 -3.45
N GLY A 117 -8.43 -3.43 -3.62
CA GLY A 117 -8.04 -4.36 -2.57
C GLY A 117 -6.80 -5.14 -2.97
N PRO A 118 -6.18 -5.86 -2.02
CA PRO A 118 -5.07 -6.75 -2.33
C PRO A 118 -5.55 -7.86 -3.30
N TYR A 119 -4.65 -8.45 -4.08
CA TYR A 119 -5.04 -9.40 -5.13
C TYR A 119 -5.85 -10.60 -4.61
N TRP A 120 -5.60 -11.03 -3.38
CA TRP A 120 -6.22 -12.17 -2.71
C TRP A 120 -7.59 -11.88 -2.08
N ALA A 121 -8.00 -10.62 -2.00
CA ALA A 121 -9.22 -10.16 -1.32
C ALA A 121 -10.53 -10.41 -2.08
#